data_AF-A0A2V9HLW9-F1
#
_entry.id   AF-A0A2V9HLW9-F1
#
_cell.length_a   1.000
_cell.length_b   1.000
_cell.length_c   1.000
_cell.angle_alpha   90.00
_cell.angle_beta   90.00
_cell.angle_gamma   90.00
#
_symmetry.space_group_name_H-M   'P 1'
#
loop_
_entity.id
_entity.type
_entity.pdbx_description
1 polymer ?
#
loop_
_entity_poly.entity_id
_entity_poly.type
_entity_poly.pdbx_seq_one_letter_code
_entity_poly.pdbx_strand_id
1 'polypeptide(L)'
;GSQAKTVVRDEPRERLLAAGKLLFVDRCAKCHAERGDKPLKSGLPLNQRELTEEEIARAVSGRLKNAPDEDKRAVVLYISSLMKRK
;
A
#
# COMPACT_ATOMS: atom_id res chain seq x y z
N GLY A 1 -7.64 29.18 -16.52
CA GLY A 1 -8.54 28.06 -16.21
C GLY A 1 -7.85 26.77 -16.57
N SER A 2 -7.44 25.98 -15.58
CA SER A 2 -6.60 24.78 -15.80
C SER A 2 -6.90 23.72 -14.73
N GLN A 3 -8.09 23.12 -14.72
CA GLN A 3 -8.41 22.01 -13.80
C GLN A 3 -9.16 20.82 -14.44
N ALA A 4 -9.32 20.78 -15.77
CA ALA A 4 -10.18 19.78 -16.41
C ALA A 4 -9.47 18.53 -16.99
N LYS A 5 -8.13 18.41 -16.91
CA LYS A 5 -7.39 17.32 -17.60
C LYS A 5 -6.93 16.14 -16.74
N THR A 6 -7.09 16.18 -15.42
CA THR A 6 -6.54 15.14 -14.52
C THR A 6 -7.56 14.09 -14.06
N VAL A 7 -8.85 14.41 -14.13
CA VAL A 7 -9.92 13.62 -13.49
C VAL A 7 -10.13 12.21 -14.07
N VAL A 8 -9.82 11.98 -15.35
CA VAL A 8 -10.16 10.71 -16.02
C VAL A 8 -9.09 9.62 -15.86
N ARG A 9 -7.84 9.98 -15.54
CA ARG A 9 -6.71 9.02 -15.38
C ARG A 9 -6.50 8.54 -13.95
N ASP A 10 -6.91 9.31 -12.95
CA ASP A 10 -6.68 8.98 -11.54
C ASP A 10 -7.78 8.10 -10.92
N GLU A 11 -9.01 8.09 -11.45
CA GLU A 11 -10.10 7.26 -10.91
C GLU A 11 -9.76 5.76 -10.77
N PRO A 12 -9.15 5.08 -11.77
CA PRO A 12 -8.78 3.67 -11.60
C PRO A 12 -7.72 3.48 -10.51
N ARG A 13 -6.78 4.43 -10.38
CA ARG A 13 -5.69 4.37 -9.40
C ARG A 13 -6.20 4.65 -7.99
N GLU A 14 -7.09 5.62 -7.81
CA GLU A 14 -7.71 5.94 -6.54
C GLU A 14 -8.61 4.81 -6.04
N ARG A 15 -9.39 4.19 -6.94
CA ARG A 15 -10.18 2.99 -6.62
C ARG A 15 -9.27 1.84 -6.17
N LEU A 16 -8.18 1.59 -6.89
CA LEU A 16 -7.21 0.56 -6.54
C LEU A 16 -6.50 0.87 -5.21
N LEU A 17 -6.19 2.14 -4.94
CA LEU A 17 -5.60 2.59 -3.67
C LEU A 17 -6.57 2.40 -2.50
N ALA A 18 -7.85 2.72 -2.69
CA ALA A 18 -8.89 2.52 -1.69
C ALA A 18 -9.09 1.03 -1.38
N ALA A 19 -9.15 0.17 -2.41
CA ALA A 19 -9.18 -1.28 -2.24
C ALA A 19 -7.95 -1.79 -1.48
N GLY A 20 -6.77 -1.30 -1.85
CA GLY A 20 -5.51 -1.61 -1.17
C GLY A 20 -5.53 -1.24 0.31
N LYS A 21 -6.08 -0.07 0.65
CA LYS A 21 -6.27 0.35 2.04
C LYS A 21 -7.18 -0.61 2.81
N LEU A 22 -8.33 -0.99 2.24
CA LEU A 22 -9.27 -1.91 2.90
C LEU A 22 -8.61 -3.26 3.21
N LEU A 23 -7.93 -3.84 2.21
CA LEU A 23 -7.19 -5.09 2.36
C LEU A 23 -6.05 -4.97 3.38
N PHE A 24 -5.32 -3.85 3.36
CA PHE A 24 -4.26 -3.60 4.33
C PHE A 24 -4.81 -3.48 5.76
N VAL A 25 -5.93 -2.80 5.96
CA VAL A 25 -6.55 -2.69 7.29
C VAL A 25 -7.02 -4.06 7.79
N ASP A 26 -7.66 -4.85 6.93
CA ASP A 26 -8.14 -6.19 7.30
C ASP A 26 -7.00 -7.18 7.64
N ARG A 27 -5.91 -7.16 6.86
CA ARG A 27 -4.86 -8.19 6.92
C ARG A 27 -3.56 -7.75 7.59
N CYS A 28 -3.18 -6.49 7.44
CA CYS A 28 -1.86 -5.99 7.84
C CYS A 28 -1.90 -5.11 9.09
N ALA A 29 -2.97 -4.32 9.29
CA ALA A 29 -3.04 -3.34 10.38
C ALA A 29 -3.02 -3.95 11.79
N LYS A 30 -3.38 -5.23 11.95
CA LYS A 30 -3.25 -5.96 13.22
C LYS A 30 -1.81 -5.88 13.77
N CYS A 31 -0.83 -5.98 12.85
CA CYS A 31 0.59 -5.91 13.19
C CYS A 31 1.22 -4.54 12.91
N HIS A 32 0.68 -3.77 11.96
CA HIS A 32 1.31 -2.54 11.47
C HIS A 32 0.55 -1.23 11.77
N ALA A 33 -0.64 -1.31 12.38
CA ALA A 33 -1.64 -0.23 12.42
C ALA A 33 -2.08 0.22 11.01
N GLU A 34 -3.17 0.96 10.91
CA GLU A 34 -3.81 1.30 9.62
C GLU A 34 -2.92 2.14 8.69
N ARG A 35 -2.00 2.91 9.28
CA ARG A 35 -1.06 3.78 8.56
C ARG A 35 0.36 3.23 8.51
N GLY A 36 0.59 1.98 8.94
CA GLY A 36 1.92 1.39 8.98
C GLY A 36 2.86 2.04 10.02
N ASP A 37 2.32 2.82 10.96
CA ASP A 37 3.04 3.62 11.95
C ASP A 37 3.21 2.91 13.31
N LYS A 38 2.69 1.69 13.46
CA LYS A 38 2.88 0.92 14.69
C LYS A 38 4.37 0.64 14.90
N PRO A 39 4.94 1.00 16.07
CA PRO A 39 6.29 0.62 16.43
C PRO A 39 6.44 -0.90 16.44
N LEU A 40 7.44 -1.41 15.73
CA LEU A 40 7.75 -2.83 15.69
C LEU A 40 8.94 -3.10 16.60
N LYS A 41 8.95 -4.26 17.27
CA LYS A 41 10.12 -4.70 18.05
C LYS A 41 11.38 -4.85 17.18
N SER A 42 11.20 -5.04 15.87
CA SER A 42 12.26 -5.18 14.88
C SER A 42 12.79 -3.86 14.33
N GLY A 43 12.44 -2.72 14.93
CA GLY A 43 12.94 -1.40 14.55
C GLY A 43 11.84 -0.51 13.96
N LEU A 44 12.18 0.23 12.90
CA LEU A 44 11.29 1.27 12.34
C LEU A 44 9.90 0.72 11.95
N PRO A 45 8.83 1.49 12.17
CA PRO A 45 7.50 1.25 11.60
C PRO A 45 7.55 1.08 10.08
N LEU A 46 6.56 0.38 9.52
CA LEU A 46 6.52 0.07 8.09
C LEU A 46 6.63 1.31 7.21
N ASN A 47 5.89 2.38 7.54
CA ASN A 47 5.86 3.63 6.77
C ASN A 47 7.18 4.44 6.82
N GLN A 48 8.17 3.99 7.58
CA GLN A 48 9.49 4.61 7.71
C GLN A 48 10.61 3.77 7.08
N ARG A 49 10.29 2.59 6.52
CA ARG A 49 11.31 1.64 6.03
C ARG A 49 11.86 1.94 4.63
N GLU A 50 11.46 3.04 3.99
CA GLU A 50 11.93 3.47 2.65
C GLU A 50 12.03 2.31 1.63
N LEU A 51 11.03 1.42 1.63
CA LEU A 51 11.04 0.20 0.82
C LEU A 51 10.75 0.51 -0.65
N THR A 52 11.38 -0.23 -1.56
CA THR A 52 11.04 -0.17 -2.99
C THR A 52 9.75 -0.94 -3.28
N GLU A 53 9.12 -0.63 -4.41
CA GLU A 53 7.90 -1.33 -4.83
C GLU A 53 8.14 -2.84 -5.01
N GLU A 54 9.32 -3.25 -5.50
CA GLU A 54 9.68 -4.66 -5.67
C GLU A 54 9.80 -5.38 -4.32
N GLU A 55 10.39 -4.73 -3.31
CA GLU A 55 10.49 -5.29 -1.96
C GLU A 55 9.11 -5.47 -1.32
N ILE A 56 8.25 -4.46 -1.49
CA ILE A 56 6.86 -4.50 -1.03
C ILE A 56 6.11 -5.63 -1.76
N ALA A 57 6.22 -5.73 -3.08
CA ALA A 57 5.54 -6.75 -3.88
C ALA A 57 5.96 -8.17 -3.50
N ARG A 58 7.25 -8.41 -3.24
CA ARG A 58 7.75 -9.70 -2.75
C ARG A 58 7.16 -10.04 -1.38
N ALA A 59 7.16 -9.10 -0.45
CA ALA A 59 6.61 -9.31 0.89
C ALA A 59 5.09 -9.56 0.86
N VAL A 60 4.35 -8.78 0.08
CA VAL A 60 2.90 -8.91 -0.10
C VAL A 60 2.57 -10.25 -0.76
N SER A 61 3.29 -10.65 -1.81
CA SER A 61 3.04 -11.92 -2.50
C SER A 61 3.26 -13.13 -1.60
N GLY A 62 4.22 -13.07 -0.67
CA GLY A 62 4.43 -14.12 0.32
C GLY A 62 3.29 -14.22 1.35
N ARG A 63 2.74 -13.07 1.79
CA ARG A 63 1.66 -13.01 2.81
C ARG A 63 0.27 -13.22 2.23
N LEU A 64 0.04 -12.79 1.00
CA LEU A 64 -1.21 -12.90 0.24
C LEU A 64 -1.09 -13.97 -0.87
N LYS A 65 -0.43 -15.10 -0.58
CA LYS A 65 -0.12 -16.13 -1.58
C LYS A 65 -1.34 -16.63 -2.36
N ASN A 66 -2.49 -16.71 -1.69
CA ASN A 66 -3.75 -17.21 -2.25
C ASN A 66 -4.69 -16.08 -2.73
N ALA A 67 -4.30 -14.81 -2.59
CA ALA A 67 -5.12 -13.70 -3.05
C ALA A 67 -4.96 -13.48 -4.57
N PRO A 68 -5.98 -12.91 -5.24
CA PRO A 68 -5.86 -12.44 -6.62
C PRO A 68 -4.69 -11.48 -6.81
N ASP A 69 -4.12 -11.45 -8.00
CA ASP A 69 -3.00 -10.54 -8.31
C ASP A 69 -3.42 -9.06 -8.26
N GLU A 70 -4.70 -8.77 -8.52
CA GLU A 70 -5.26 -7.43 -8.35
C GLU A 70 -5.21 -6.97 -6.89
N ASP A 71 -5.60 -7.83 -5.95
CA ASP A 71 -5.54 -7.55 -4.51
C ASP A 71 -4.10 -7.31 -4.05
N LYS A 72 -3.15 -8.14 -4.53
CA LYS A 72 -1.73 -7.94 -4.24
C LYS A 72 -1.26 -6.58 -4.76
N ARG A 73 -1.59 -6.23 -6.00
CA ARG A 73 -1.25 -4.92 -6.60
C ARG A 73 -1.88 -3.77 -5.84
N ALA A 74 -3.12 -3.89 -5.40
CA ALA A 74 -3.82 -2.89 -4.61
C ALA A 74 -3.09 -2.63 -3.28
N VAL A 75 -2.74 -3.69 -2.56
CA VAL A 75 -2.01 -3.58 -1.29
C VAL A 75 -0.60 -3.03 -1.49
N VAL A 76 0.10 -3.45 -2.54
CA VAL A 76 1.41 -2.89 -2.91
C VAL A 76 1.30 -1.39 -3.15
N LEU A 77 0.33 -0.97 -3.97
CA LEU A 77 0.10 0.44 -4.27
C LEU A 77 -0.18 1.27 -3.00
N TYR A 78 -0.98 0.72 -2.08
CA TYR A 78 -1.25 1.38 -0.80
C TYR A 78 0.00 1.49 0.07
N ILE A 79 0.76 0.41 0.25
CA ILE A 79 1.99 0.44 1.05
C ILE A 79 3.02 1.39 0.43
N SER A 80 3.22 1.36 -0.89
CA SER A 80 4.09 2.30 -1.61
C SER A 80 3.67 3.75 -1.41
N SER A 81 2.36 4.03 -1.27
CA SER A 81 1.86 5.38 -0.99
C SER A 81 2.21 5.90 0.41
N LEU A 82 2.51 5.00 1.36
CA LEU A 82 2.94 5.35 2.72
C LEU A 82 4.43 5.68 2.79
N MET A 83 5.21 5.31 1.78
CA MET A 83 6.65 5.59 1.75
C MET A 83 6.88 7.07 1.47
N LYS A 84 7.88 7.66 2.14
CA LYS A 84 8.35 9.00 1.80
C LYS A 84 8.95 8.95 0.40
N ARG A 85 8.40 9.74 -0.53
CA ARG A 85 9.06 9.98 -1.80
C ARG A 85 10.32 10.80 -1.53
N LYS A 86 11.48 10.31 -1.98
CA LYS A 86 12.71 11.11 -2.03
C LYS A 86 12.54 12.28 -2.99
#